data_AF-A0ABD2PXP8-F1
#
_entry.id   AF-A0ABD2PXP8-F1
#
_cell.length_a   1.000
_cell.length_b   1.000
_cell.length_c   1.000
_cell.angle_alpha   90.00
_cell.angle_beta   90.00
_cell.angle_gamma   90.00
#
_symmetry.space_group_name_H-M   'P 1'
#
loop_
_entity.id
_entity.type
_entity.pdbx_description
1 polymer ?
#
loop_
_entity_poly.entity_id
_entity_poly.type
_entity_poly.pdbx_seq_one_letter_code
_entity_poly.pdbx_strand_id
1 'polypeptide(L)'
;MLRILGKRSTLKYDCCEEQYYDLTYEMIIERKTLYYTFNLIVPCALISAMALLVFSLPPDAGEKISLGVTIMLSLTMFLLLVADKMPQTSGAVPLIGEYIVPPLVQLFVAAHQLLT
;
A
#
# COMPACT_ATOMS: atom_id res chain seq x y z
N MET A 1 -1.21 16.53 -14.39
CA MET A 1 -1.78 17.68 -15.11
C MET A 1 -3.17 17.87 -14.55
N LEU A 2 -3.55 19.08 -14.11
CA LEU A 2 -4.85 19.32 -13.48
C LEU A 2 -5.82 19.82 -14.55
N ARG A 3 -6.92 19.10 -14.81
CA ARG A 3 -7.98 19.52 -15.75
C ARG A 3 -9.23 19.88 -14.94
N ILE A 4 -9.76 21.07 -15.16
CA ILE A 4 -10.98 21.55 -14.50
C ILE A 4 -12.07 21.66 -15.58
N LEU A 5 -13.16 20.92 -15.44
CA LEU A 5 -14.32 20.98 -16.32
C LEU A 5 -15.46 21.68 -15.56
N GLY A 6 -15.90 22.83 -16.04
CA GLY A 6 -17.03 23.55 -15.47
C GLY A 6 -18.32 23.22 -16.23
N LYS A 7 -19.30 22.63 -15.55
CA LYS A 7 -20.63 22.36 -16.12
C LYS A 7 -21.68 23.18 -15.35
N ARG A 8 -22.39 24.05 -16.06
CA ARG A 8 -23.55 24.77 -15.52
C ARG A 8 -24.77 23.85 -15.61
N SER A 9 -25.43 23.59 -14.49
CA SER A 9 -26.66 22.78 -14.45
C SER A 9 -27.73 23.51 -13.67
N THR A 10 -28.96 23.47 -14.17
CA THR A 10 -30.14 23.96 -13.44
C THR A 10 -30.78 22.77 -12.74
N LEU A 11 -30.73 22.74 -11.41
CA LEU A 11 -31.30 21.67 -10.61
C LEU A 11 -32.58 22.17 -9.93
N LYS A 12 -33.63 21.35 -9.99
CA LYS A 12 -34.85 21.53 -9.21
C LYS A 12 -34.78 20.57 -8.04
N TYR A 13 -34.66 21.10 -6.83
CA TYR A 13 -34.62 20.29 -5.61
C TYR A 13 -36.04 19.89 -5.21
N ASP A 14 -36.23 18.65 -4.74
CA ASP A 14 -37.56 18.15 -4.32
C ASP A 14 -38.22 18.99 -3.22
N CYS A 15 -37.45 19.82 -2.51
CA CYS A 15 -37.97 20.68 -1.44
C CYS A 15 -38.63 21.98 -1.93
N CYS A 16 -38.42 22.43 -3.17
CA CYS A 16 -38.88 23.75 -3.65
C CYS A 16 -39.27 23.73 -5.14
N GLU A 17 -40.30 24.49 -5.50
CA GLU A 17 -40.83 24.53 -6.87
C GLU A 17 -40.00 25.41 -7.84
N GLU A 18 -39.08 26.21 -7.30
CA GLU A 18 -38.22 27.13 -8.05
C GLU A 18 -36.92 26.44 -8.53
N GLN A 19 -36.43 26.84 -9.71
CA GLN A 19 -35.18 26.32 -10.28
C GLN A 19 -33.97 27.09 -9.74
N TYR A 20 -32.99 26.35 -9.21
CA TYR A 20 -31.73 26.90 -8.73
C TYR A 20 -30.60 26.63 -9.75
N TYR A 21 -29.71 27.59 -9.90
CA TYR A 21 -28.52 27.47 -10.76
C TYR A 21 -27.35 26.95 -9.94
N ASP A 22 -26.85 25.76 -10.27
CA ASP A 22 -25.64 25.21 -9.69
C ASP A 22 -24.50 25.18 -10.72
N LEU A 23 -23.32 25.61 -10.28
CA LEU A 23 -22.07 25.46 -11.03
C LEU A 23 -21.26 24.33 -10.40
N THR A 24 -21.16 23.21 -11.11
CA THR A 24 -20.33 22.08 -10.69
C THR A 24 -19.00 22.14 -11.41
N TYR A 25 -17.91 22.25 -10.65
CA TYR A 25 -16.55 22.16 -11.15
C TYR A 25 -15.99 20.76 -10.88
N GLU A 26 -15.77 19.99 -11.95
CA GLU A 26 -15.09 18.71 -11.86
C GLU A 26 -13.58 18.91 -11.97
N MET A 27 -12.86 18.58 -10.91
CA MET A 27 -11.40 18.62 -10.87
C MET A 27 -10.84 17.22 -11.10
N ILE A 28 -10.26 16.99 -12.28
CA ILE A 28 -9.60 15.73 -12.62
C ILE A 28 -8.10 15.88 -12.31
N ILE A 29 -7.65 15.13 -11.30
CA ILE A 29 -6.27 15.11 -10.82
C ILE A 29 -5.63 13.78 -11.23
N GLU A 30 -4.66 13.84 -12.13
CA GLU A 30 -3.84 12.68 -12.51
C GLU A 30 -2.66 12.50 -11.53
N ARG A 31 -2.60 11.37 -10.83
CA ARG A 31 -1.46 11.00 -9.96
C ARG A 31 -0.32 10.41 -10.80
N LYS A 32 0.89 10.97 -10.67
CA LYS A 32 2.12 10.32 -11.18
C LYS A 32 2.63 9.31 -10.14
N THR A 33 2.34 8.03 -10.33
CA THR A 33 2.64 6.94 -9.39
C THR A 33 4.09 6.44 -9.42
N LEU A 34 4.87 6.78 -10.46
CA LEU A 34 6.22 6.22 -10.68
C LEU A 34 7.15 6.31 -9.47
N TYR A 35 7.23 7.48 -8.81
CA TYR A 35 8.11 7.66 -7.64
C TYR A 35 7.69 6.78 -6.46
N TYR A 36 6.37 6.61 -6.27
CA TYR A 36 5.82 5.79 -5.20
C TYR A 36 6.06 4.29 -5.46
N THR A 37 5.93 3.87 -6.71
CA THR A 37 6.21 2.49 -7.15
C THR A 37 7.68 2.10 -6.95
N PHE A 38 8.64 2.96 -7.29
CA PHE A 38 10.05 2.68 -7.02
C PHE A 38 10.34 2.51 -5.52
N ASN A 39 9.72 3.34 -4.69
CA ASN A 39 9.88 3.27 -3.23
C ASN A 39 9.28 2.00 -2.62
N LEU A 40 8.38 1.30 -3.34
CA LEU A 40 7.81 -0.01 -2.97
C LEU A 40 8.64 -1.19 -3.49
N ILE A 41 9.32 -1.05 -4.64
CA ILE A 41 10.15 -2.13 -5.23
C ILE A 41 11.41 -2.38 -4.39
N VAL A 42 12.08 -1.32 -3.93
CA VAL A 42 13.30 -1.40 -3.10
C VAL A 42 13.10 -2.29 -1.85
N PRO A 43 12.08 -2.07 -1.01
CA PRO A 43 11.85 -2.93 0.16
C PRO A 43 11.49 -4.36 -0.23
N CYS A 44 10.75 -4.57 -1.32
CA CYS A 44 10.44 -5.93 -1.80
C CYS A 44 11.71 -6.72 -2.20
N ALA A 45 12.66 -6.06 -2.87
CA ALA A 45 13.94 -6.67 -3.20
C ALA A 45 14.77 -6.98 -1.93
N LEU A 46 14.79 -6.07 -0.95
CA LEU A 46 15.47 -6.28 0.33
C LEU A 46 14.93 -7.51 1.07
N ILE A 47 13.60 -7.67 1.14
CA ILE A 47 12.96 -8.81 1.79
C ILE A 47 13.34 -10.12 1.09
N SER A 48 13.35 -10.13 -0.25
CA SER A 48 13.73 -11.32 -1.01
C SER A 48 15.19 -11.74 -0.76
N ALA A 49 16.11 -10.78 -0.68
CA ALA A 49 17.52 -11.04 -0.37
C ALA A 49 17.73 -11.51 1.07
N MET A 50 17.02 -10.89 2.03
CA MET A 50 17.06 -11.29 3.43
C MET A 50 16.51 -12.70 3.65
N ALA A 51 15.44 -13.09 2.94
CA ALA A 51 14.88 -14.43 3.02
C ALA A 51 15.88 -15.51 2.57
N LEU A 52 16.65 -15.24 1.50
CA LEU A 52 17.72 -16.14 1.05
C LEU A 52 18.85 -16.24 2.08
N LEU A 53 19.25 -15.12 2.69
CA LEU A 53 20.28 -15.11 3.74
C LEU A 53 19.86 -15.89 4.99
N VAL A 54 18.58 -15.81 5.40
CA VAL A 54 18.03 -16.56 6.55
C VAL A 54 17.97 -18.07 6.26
N PHE A 55 17.77 -18.48 5.01
CA PHE A 55 17.81 -19.89 4.61
C PHE A 55 19.23 -20.44 4.44
N SER A 56 20.19 -19.60 4.03
CA SER A 56 21.60 -19.99 3.89
C SER A 56 22.32 -20.15 5.23
N LEU A 57 21.82 -19.56 6.32
CA LEU A 57 22.47 -19.65 7.64
C LEU A 57 21.85 -20.79 8.48
N PRO A 58 22.62 -21.85 8.84
CA PRO A 58 22.09 -22.94 9.65
C PRO A 58 21.65 -22.45 11.04
N PRO A 59 20.59 -23.06 11.61
CA PRO A 59 19.82 -22.53 12.74
C PRO A 59 20.49 -22.60 14.13
N ASP A 60 21.77 -22.97 14.22
CA ASP A 60 22.46 -23.21 15.50
C ASP A 60 22.79 -21.94 16.30
N ALA A 61 22.62 -20.75 15.72
CA ALA A 61 22.81 -19.47 16.39
C ALA A 61 21.47 -18.75 16.66
N GLY A 62 21.16 -18.49 17.93
CA GLY A 62 19.98 -17.71 18.35
C GLY A 62 19.88 -16.30 17.73
N GLU A 63 20.96 -15.81 17.11
CA GLU A 63 21.01 -14.57 16.34
C GLU A 63 20.06 -14.57 15.13
N LYS A 64 19.76 -15.74 14.53
CA LYS A 64 18.81 -15.87 13.42
C LYS A 64 17.41 -15.39 13.78
N ILE A 65 16.98 -15.61 15.03
CA ILE A 65 15.66 -15.19 15.54
C ILE A 65 15.60 -13.67 15.66
N SER A 66 16.64 -13.06 16.23
CA SER A 66 16.73 -11.61 16.41
C SER A 66 16.74 -10.85 15.07
N LEU A 67 17.47 -11.37 14.07
CA LEU A 67 17.46 -10.84 12.71
C LEU A 67 16.07 -10.95 12.07
N GLY A 68 15.39 -12.09 12.23
CA GLY A 68 14.03 -12.29 11.72
C GLY A 68 13.00 -11.31 12.31
N VAL A 69 13.01 -11.10 13.63
CA VAL A 69 12.10 -10.17 14.32
C VAL A 69 12.34 -8.73 13.89
N THR A 70 13.60 -8.33 13.72
CA THR A 70 13.96 -6.97 13.27
C THR A 70 13.44 -6.72 11.85
N ILE A 71 13.54 -7.71 10.96
CA ILE A 71 12.99 -7.65 9.61
C ILE A 71 11.46 -7.54 9.65
N MET A 72 10.76 -8.34 10.47
CA MET A 72 9.30 -8.23 10.65
C MET A 72 8.85 -6.84 11.06
N LEU A 73 9.54 -6.25 12.05
CA LEU A 73 9.22 -4.94 12.57
C LEU A 73 9.41 -3.85 11.48
N SER A 74 10.52 -3.92 10.74
CA SER A 74 10.83 -2.97 9.66
C SER A 74 9.78 -3.02 8.53
N LEU A 75 9.36 -4.22 8.16
CA LEU A 75 8.29 -4.48 7.19
C LEU A 75 6.96 -3.88 7.64
N THR A 76 6.59 -4.11 8.90
CA THR A 76 5.34 -3.60 9.48
C THR A 76 5.34 -2.07 9.52
N MET A 77 6.44 -1.45 9.93
CA MET A 77 6.61 0.00 9.91
C MET A 77 6.49 0.56 8.48
N PHE A 78 7.09 -0.09 7.50
CA PHE A 78 6.98 0.34 6.09
C PHE A 78 5.53 0.24 5.59
N LEU A 79 4.83 -0.85 5.91
CA LEU A 79 3.42 -1.03 5.57
C LEU A 79 2.53 0.04 6.21
N LEU A 80 2.77 0.39 7.48
CA LEU A 80 2.05 1.46 8.17
C LEU A 80 2.29 2.82 7.52
N LEU A 81 3.53 3.12 7.12
CA LEU A 81 3.89 4.36 6.42
C LEU A 81 3.17 4.45 5.06
N VAL A 82 3.12 3.34 4.33
CA VAL A 82 2.39 3.26 3.06
C VAL A 82 0.88 3.42 3.26
N ALA A 83 0.32 2.78 4.30
CA ALA A 83 -1.10 2.89 4.67
C ALA A 83 -1.50 4.31 5.10
N ASP A 84 -0.63 5.04 5.81
CA ASP A 84 -0.87 6.42 6.25
C ASP A 84 -0.82 7.43 5.08
N LYS A 85 0.00 7.14 4.06
CA LYS A 85 0.10 7.96 2.84
C LYS A 85 -1.05 7.71 1.86
N MET A 86 -1.78 6.60 2.01
CA MET A 86 -2.97 6.31 1.23
C MET A 86 -4.19 6.83 1.99
N PRO A 87 -5.10 7.58 1.35
CA PRO A 87 -6.40 7.82 1.97
C PRO A 87 -7.05 6.46 2.24
N GLN A 88 -7.70 6.30 3.41
CA GLN A 88 -8.44 5.09 3.78
C GLN A 88 -9.66 4.92 2.86
N THR A 89 -9.43 4.55 1.60
CA THR A 89 -10.49 4.25 0.65
C THR A 89 -10.81 2.77 0.74
N SER A 90 -11.91 2.46 1.41
CA SER A 90 -12.51 1.12 1.56
C SER A 90 -13.02 0.50 0.24
N GLY A 91 -12.85 1.16 -0.90
CA GLY A 91 -13.49 0.82 -2.17
C GLY A 91 -12.69 -0.05 -3.15
N ALA A 92 -11.40 -0.29 -2.92
CA ALA A 92 -10.63 -1.19 -3.77
C ALA A 92 -9.40 -1.73 -3.02
N VAL A 93 -9.10 -3.02 -3.22
CA VAL A 93 -7.78 -3.60 -2.97
C VAL A 93 -7.12 -3.83 -4.33
N PRO A 94 -6.47 -2.82 -4.96
CA PRO A 94 -5.82 -3.02 -6.25
C PRO A 94 -4.30 -3.06 -6.07
N LEU A 95 -3.62 -4.02 -6.72
CA LEU A 95 -2.15 -4.21 -6.84
C LEU A 95 -1.35 -4.33 -5.52
N ILE A 96 -1.58 -3.49 -4.51
CA ILE A 96 -0.93 -3.52 -3.19
C ILE A 96 -1.16 -4.86 -2.47
N GLY A 97 -2.33 -5.48 -2.61
CA GLY A 97 -2.56 -6.83 -2.09
C GLY A 97 -1.62 -7.88 -2.69
N GLU A 98 -1.37 -7.81 -4.00
CA GLU A 98 -0.43 -8.69 -4.71
C GLU A 98 1.04 -8.43 -4.30
N TYR A 99 1.38 -7.20 -3.91
CA TYR A 99 2.72 -6.85 -3.38
C TYR A 99 2.91 -7.22 -1.90
N ILE A 100 1.84 -7.27 -1.09
CA ILE A 100 1.90 -7.59 0.35
C ILE A 100 1.91 -9.10 0.61
N VAL A 101 1.27 -9.89 -0.26
CA VAL A 101 1.16 -11.35 -0.09
C VAL A 101 2.53 -12.06 -0.11
N PRO A 102 3.47 -11.80 -1.04
CA PRO A 102 4.73 -12.53 -1.07
C PRO A 102 5.60 -12.34 0.19
N PRO A 103 5.83 -11.10 0.70
CA PRO A 103 6.54 -10.90 1.96
C PRO A 103 5.88 -11.60 3.17
N LEU A 104 4.55 -11.57 3.25
CA LEU A 104 3.81 -12.26 4.32
C LEU A 104 3.97 -13.78 4.21
N VAL A 105 3.82 -14.36 3.01
CA VAL A 105 3.99 -15.79 2.79
C VAL A 105 5.41 -16.25 3.14
N GLN A 106 6.44 -15.52 2.68
CA GLN A 106 7.83 -15.82 3.04
C GLN A 106 8.07 -15.82 4.55
N LEU A 107 7.38 -14.92 5.25
CA LEU A 107 7.47 -14.77 6.69
C LEU A 107 6.76 -15.89 7.45
N PHE A 108 5.58 -16.31 6.99
CA PHE A 108 4.89 -17.49 7.50
C PHE A 108 5.74 -18.76 7.30
N VAL A 109 6.37 -18.91 6.13
CA VAL A 109 7.28 -20.04 5.84
C VAL A 109 8.52 -19.99 6.74
N ALA A 110 9.13 -18.81 6.92
CA ALA A 110 10.29 -18.65 7.80
C ALA A 110 9.97 -18.93 9.27
N ALA A 111 8.78 -18.54 9.74
CA ALA A 111 8.29 -18.85 11.09
C ALA A 111 8.02 -20.36 11.28
N HIS A 112 7.46 -21.03 10.26
CA HIS A 112 7.25 -22.48 10.29
C HIS A 112 8.58 -23.25 10.37
N GLN A 113 9.60 -22.83 9.60
CA GLN A 113 10.96 -23.38 9.63
C GLN A 113 11.72 -23.10 10.95
N LEU A 114 11.14 -22.30 11.86
CA LEU A 114 11.69 -21.96 13.17
C LEU A 114 11.01 -22.72 14.32
N LEU A 115 9.82 -23.26 14.06
CA LEU A 115 9.03 -24.08 14.99
C LEU A 115 9.16 -25.60 14.73
N THR A 116 9.76 -25.98 13.60
CA THR A 116 10.16 -27.36 13.24
C THR A 116 11.67 -27.45 13.13
#